data_AF-A0A9E4EII3-F1
#
_entry.id   AF-A0A9E4EII3-F1
#
_cell.length_a   1.000
_cell.length_b   1.000
_cell.length_c   1.000
_cell.angle_alpha   90.00
_cell.angle_beta   90.00
_cell.angle_gamma   90.00
#
_symmetry.space_group_name_H-M   'P 1'
#
loop_
_entity.id
_entity.type
_entity.pdbx_description
1 polymer ?
#
loop_
_entity_poly.entity_id
_entity_poly.type
_entity_poly.pdbx_seq_one_letter_code
_entity_poly.pdbx_strand_id
1 'polypeptide(L)'
;MYSDHVKKWMCLGLLTVGLVLASALQSTAQVPYSTARHMTRSLVWLSFTNWGTSGMHYHVTPGRVMMRMSYPGNTYALYALLGTEEFEEYWGSKGWGHAEQKTESNMHSAGEGVLVLTNVDGEKFVSVTGPRTPTEDVEPQIYDIQNQKEAAWGVQTVVPDRGVNPGMVKSNWWDGASPQSVDRTQSRPYEIHNFDYSIYPPVQTAGEEVHISQWSTRHDVWVTRKAHSYSHQDFDDFFILELEFENRGNKQLNDTYFGVMNTFYVNNHGTSYRWGHEGGLVRYRRAPGGMDDWYKYTESPNFMPNPLSGLSASQFQGKFINYQWDGNTNASFEEDTGDPYYRDLENGGGDFPNSTARPEGTPIALAYQFMAPLAFRNAGPSHTFNAADAAEGFVDPQGDPLSHWYTAIQRADR
;
A
#
# COMPACT_ATOMS: atom_id res chain seq x y z
N MET A 1 28.26 55.25 22.72
CA MET A 1 27.21 54.57 23.52
C MET A 1 26.09 53.94 22.69
N TYR A 2 25.78 54.41 21.47
CA TYR A 2 24.74 53.82 20.61
C TYR A 2 25.14 52.53 19.84
N SER A 3 26.43 52.27 19.65
CA SER A 3 26.94 51.15 18.84
C SER A 3 26.72 49.77 19.47
N ASP A 4 26.86 49.65 20.79
CA ASP A 4 26.80 48.35 21.48
C ASP A 4 25.37 47.84 21.67
N HIS A 5 24.39 48.75 21.76
CA HIS A 5 22.98 48.37 21.83
C HIS A 5 22.47 47.84 20.48
N VAL A 6 22.83 48.49 19.36
CA VAL A 6 22.43 48.02 18.02
C VAL A 6 23.02 46.65 17.72
N LYS A 7 24.28 46.40 18.08
CA LYS A 7 24.93 45.08 17.92
C LYS A 7 24.24 43.98 18.71
N LYS A 8 23.86 44.24 19.98
CA LYS A 8 23.16 43.27 20.82
C LYS A 8 21.78 42.90 20.25
N TRP A 9 21.02 43.88 19.77
CA TRP A 9 19.70 43.63 19.19
C TRP A 9 19.77 42.96 17.81
N MET A 10 20.78 43.26 16.99
CA MET A 10 21.04 42.54 15.75
C MET A 10 21.40 41.07 16.00
N CYS A 11 22.27 40.78 16.97
CA CYS A 11 22.64 39.40 17.30
C CYS A 11 21.43 38.61 17.81
N LEU A 12 20.57 39.23 18.64
CA LEU A 12 19.35 38.58 19.12
C LEU A 12 18.35 38.34 17.98
N GLY A 13 18.19 39.31 17.08
CA GLY A 13 17.34 39.17 15.89
C GLY A 13 17.81 38.06 14.94
N LEU A 14 19.12 37.98 14.68
CA LEU A 14 19.72 36.92 13.85
C LEU A 14 19.62 35.54 14.50
N LEU A 15 19.75 35.45 15.83
CA LEU A 15 19.57 34.19 16.57
C LEU A 15 18.12 33.71 16.50
N THR A 16 17.15 34.62 16.67
CA THR A 16 15.72 34.30 16.57
C THR A 16 15.33 33.90 15.15
N VAL A 17 15.83 34.61 14.12
CA VAL A 17 15.63 34.20 12.71
C VAL A 17 16.29 32.85 12.44
N GLY A 18 17.48 32.59 12.98
CA GLY A 18 18.14 31.28 12.88
C GLY A 18 17.34 30.15 13.54
N LEU A 19 16.74 30.39 14.71
CA LEU A 19 15.89 29.43 15.42
C LEU A 19 14.54 29.21 14.70
N VAL A 20 13.94 30.25 14.12
CA VAL A 20 12.71 30.15 13.33
C VAL A 20 12.96 29.43 12.00
N LEU A 21 14.11 29.66 11.35
CA LEU A 21 14.48 28.95 10.13
C LEU A 21 14.88 27.49 10.41
N ALA A 22 15.55 27.20 11.53
CA ALA A 22 15.88 25.83 11.94
C ALA A 22 14.62 25.02 12.28
N SER A 23 13.65 25.62 12.98
CA SER A 23 12.36 24.97 13.26
C SER A 23 11.47 24.81 12.02
N ALA A 24 11.55 25.71 11.04
CA ALA A 24 10.85 25.57 9.77
C ALA A 24 11.43 24.48 8.86
N LEU A 25 12.73 24.17 8.98
CA LEU A 25 13.37 23.07 8.25
C LEU A 25 13.02 21.68 8.82
N GLN A 26 12.73 21.58 10.11
CA GLN A 26 12.36 20.30 10.74
C GLN A 26 10.96 19.83 10.35
N SER A 27 10.03 20.72 10.00
CA SER A 27 8.65 20.34 9.64
C SER A 27 8.48 19.83 8.21
N THR A 28 9.51 19.94 7.35
CA THR A 28 9.39 19.70 5.90
C THR A 28 10.14 18.47 5.37
N ALA A 29 10.81 17.67 6.21
CA ALA A 29 11.63 16.54 5.75
C ALA A 29 11.46 15.25 6.57
N GLN A 30 10.29 15.00 7.16
CA GLN A 30 10.11 13.85 8.06
C GLN A 30 10.10 12.49 7.33
N VAL A 31 9.82 12.44 6.01
CA VAL A 31 9.81 11.18 5.24
C VAL A 31 10.57 11.35 3.91
N PRO A 32 11.66 10.60 3.67
CA PRO A 32 12.40 10.60 2.41
C PRO A 32 11.73 9.69 1.38
N TYR A 33 10.66 10.15 0.73
CA TYR A 33 9.88 9.31 -0.21
C TYR A 33 10.64 8.75 -1.41
N SER A 34 11.81 9.31 -1.76
CA SER A 34 12.71 8.74 -2.78
C SER A 34 13.35 7.41 -2.37
N THR A 35 13.19 6.97 -1.12
CA THR A 35 13.67 5.68 -0.61
C THR A 35 12.55 4.63 -0.49
N ALA A 36 11.36 4.92 -1.04
CA ALA A 36 10.26 3.97 -1.10
C ALA A 36 10.57 2.77 -2.01
N ARG A 37 9.87 1.66 -1.79
CA ARG A 37 9.88 0.46 -2.64
C ARG A 37 8.46 0.10 -3.06
N HIS A 38 8.31 -0.47 -4.24
CA HIS A 38 7.04 -0.80 -4.86
C HIS A 38 6.86 -2.31 -5.01
N MET A 39 5.74 -2.82 -4.53
CA MET A 39 5.28 -4.17 -4.87
C MET A 39 4.65 -4.14 -6.25
N THR A 40 5.19 -4.95 -7.17
CA THR A 40 4.87 -4.91 -8.60
C THR A 40 4.68 -6.28 -9.24
N ARG A 41 4.93 -7.36 -8.48
CA ARG A 41 4.88 -8.73 -9.00
C ARG A 41 3.46 -9.24 -9.27
N SER A 42 2.48 -8.90 -8.44
CA SER A 42 1.06 -9.18 -8.68
C SER A 42 0.39 -8.02 -9.44
N LEU A 43 -0.90 -8.12 -9.79
CA LEU A 43 -1.62 -6.94 -10.30
C LEU A 43 -2.10 -6.01 -9.19
N VAL A 44 -1.86 -6.33 -7.91
CA VAL A 44 -2.14 -5.43 -6.78
C VAL A 44 -0.85 -4.73 -6.38
N TRP A 45 -0.74 -3.45 -6.73
CA TRP A 45 0.47 -2.68 -6.46
C TRP A 45 0.32 -1.81 -5.23
N LEU A 46 1.38 -1.69 -4.43
CA LEU A 46 1.44 -0.82 -3.26
C LEU A 46 2.89 -0.40 -2.96
N SER A 47 3.09 0.80 -2.42
CA SER A 47 4.42 1.29 -2.04
C SER A 47 4.63 1.34 -0.54
N PHE A 48 5.87 1.09 -0.13
CA PHE A 48 6.26 1.03 1.27
C PHE A 48 7.44 1.96 1.56
N THR A 49 7.49 2.50 2.78
CA THR A 49 8.68 3.14 3.35
C THR A 49 9.03 2.53 4.70
N ASN A 50 10.25 2.75 5.19
CA ASN A 50 10.66 2.38 6.55
C ASN A 50 10.05 3.25 7.64
N TRP A 51 9.28 4.28 7.29
CA TRP A 51 8.55 5.10 8.26
C TRP A 51 7.16 4.53 8.59
N GLY A 52 6.87 3.30 8.12
CA GLY A 52 5.59 2.64 8.29
C GLY A 52 4.44 3.22 7.46
N THR A 53 4.72 4.19 6.59
CA THR A 53 3.76 4.67 5.59
C THR A 53 3.66 3.67 4.44
N SER A 54 2.47 3.56 3.87
CA SER A 54 2.26 3.05 2.52
C SER A 54 1.26 3.90 1.76
N GLY A 55 1.40 3.93 0.43
CA GLY A 55 0.58 4.77 -0.44
C GLY A 55 1.08 6.20 -0.62
N MET A 56 0.45 6.89 -1.57
CA MET A 56 0.84 8.21 -2.06
C MET A 56 0.50 9.36 -1.09
N HIS A 57 1.38 10.36 -0.98
CA HIS A 57 1.12 11.59 -0.24
C HIS A 57 1.23 12.85 -1.13
N TYR A 58 0.13 13.58 -1.31
CA TYR A 58 0.07 14.73 -2.24
C TYR A 58 0.95 15.93 -1.86
N HIS A 59 1.39 16.00 -0.60
CA HIS A 59 2.05 17.19 -0.04
C HIS A 59 3.40 17.51 -0.70
N VAL A 60 4.14 16.50 -1.18
CA VAL A 60 5.47 16.68 -1.79
C VAL A 60 5.59 15.85 -3.06
N THR A 61 6.28 16.38 -4.10
CA THR A 61 6.41 15.71 -5.41
C THR A 61 6.95 14.28 -5.31
N PRO A 62 7.99 13.96 -4.51
CA PRO A 62 8.44 12.58 -4.34
C PRO A 62 7.39 11.67 -3.69
N GLY A 63 6.57 12.19 -2.78
CA GLY A 63 5.44 11.45 -2.20
C GLY A 63 4.32 11.13 -3.21
N ARG A 64 4.29 11.82 -4.36
CA ARG A 64 3.34 11.55 -5.46
C ARG A 64 3.73 10.36 -6.33
N VAL A 65 4.98 9.90 -6.23
CA VAL A 65 5.49 8.79 -7.06
C VAL A 65 5.23 7.43 -6.42
N MET A 66 4.85 7.41 -5.14
CA MET A 66 4.40 6.19 -4.45
C MET A 66 3.06 5.72 -5.01
N MET A 67 2.98 4.43 -5.30
CA MET A 67 1.76 3.70 -5.61
C MET A 67 0.90 3.58 -4.36
N ARG A 68 -0.36 3.98 -4.49
CA ARG A 68 -1.45 3.54 -3.62
C ARG A 68 -1.78 2.09 -3.91
N MET A 69 -2.63 1.50 -3.08
CA MET A 69 -3.21 0.21 -3.39
C MET A 69 -3.99 0.30 -4.70
N SER A 70 -3.39 -0.24 -5.76
CA SER A 70 -3.86 -0.04 -7.12
C SER A 70 -4.11 -1.35 -7.82
N TYR A 71 -5.18 -1.41 -8.61
CA TYR A 71 -5.55 -2.58 -9.39
C TYR A 71 -6.25 -2.20 -10.71
N PRO A 72 -5.89 -2.84 -11.85
CA PRO A 72 -4.66 -3.61 -12.02
C PRO A 72 -3.48 -2.63 -12.04
N GLY A 73 -2.44 -2.85 -11.23
CA GLY A 73 -1.41 -1.85 -10.93
C GLY A 73 -0.64 -1.33 -12.15
N ASN A 74 -0.53 -2.15 -13.20
CA ASN A 74 0.06 -1.79 -14.49
C ASN A 74 -0.69 -0.68 -15.26
N THR A 75 -1.88 -0.29 -14.81
CA THR A 75 -2.67 0.81 -15.35
C THR A 75 -2.47 2.14 -14.60
N TYR A 76 -1.49 2.20 -13.69
CA TYR A 76 -1.11 3.43 -12.97
C TYR A 76 -0.11 4.28 -13.77
N ALA A 77 -0.27 5.61 -13.82
CA ALA A 77 0.53 6.44 -14.74
C ALA A 77 1.01 7.80 -14.23
N LEU A 78 2.03 8.26 -14.96
CA LEU A 78 2.79 9.51 -14.89
C LEU A 78 3.72 9.67 -13.69
N TYR A 79 3.25 9.75 -12.45
CA TYR A 79 4.16 10.06 -11.33
C TYR A 79 5.04 8.87 -10.91
N ALA A 80 4.51 7.64 -10.93
CA ALA A 80 5.32 6.45 -10.73
C ALA A 80 6.43 6.32 -11.79
N LEU A 81 6.14 6.63 -13.06
CA LEU A 81 7.13 6.60 -14.14
C LEU A 81 8.16 7.74 -14.08
N LEU A 82 7.87 8.83 -13.36
CA LEU A 82 8.75 10.01 -13.25
C LEU A 82 9.74 9.94 -12.07
N GLY A 83 9.60 8.99 -11.15
CA GLY A 83 10.39 8.98 -9.92
C GLY A 83 10.78 7.63 -9.35
N THR A 84 10.65 6.54 -10.11
CA THR A 84 10.93 5.20 -9.59
C THR A 84 12.04 4.52 -10.40
N GLU A 85 12.96 3.88 -9.69
CA GLU A 85 14.09 3.13 -10.27
C GLU A 85 13.67 1.68 -10.63
N GLU A 86 12.37 1.35 -10.63
CA GLU A 86 11.87 0.01 -10.24
C GLU A 86 11.28 -0.83 -11.38
N PHE A 87 10.81 -2.02 -11.03
CA PHE A 87 10.55 -3.21 -11.86
C PHE A 87 9.25 -3.09 -12.68
N GLU A 88 9.32 -3.19 -14.01
CA GLU A 88 8.13 -3.21 -14.90
C GLU A 88 8.48 -3.99 -16.18
N GLU A 89 8.16 -5.29 -16.21
CA GLU A 89 8.60 -6.20 -17.27
C GLU A 89 7.45 -6.87 -18.05
N TYR A 90 6.21 -6.78 -17.55
CA TYR A 90 5.12 -7.59 -18.09
C TYR A 90 4.23 -6.91 -19.15
N TRP A 91 4.27 -5.59 -19.32
CA TRP A 91 3.25 -4.91 -20.13
C TRP A 91 3.80 -3.73 -20.96
N GLY A 92 4.12 -4.01 -22.23
CA GLY A 92 4.07 -3.03 -23.33
C GLY A 92 5.05 -1.84 -23.33
N SER A 93 5.20 -1.22 -24.51
CA SER A 93 6.07 -0.07 -24.76
C SER A 93 5.68 1.17 -23.94
N LYS A 94 6.62 1.68 -23.14
CA LYS A 94 6.52 2.89 -22.31
C LYS A 94 6.67 4.19 -23.11
N GLY A 95 5.96 4.31 -24.22
CA GLY A 95 5.96 5.53 -25.00
C GLY A 95 5.40 6.69 -24.16
N TRP A 96 6.27 7.60 -23.73
CA TRP A 96 6.01 8.87 -23.02
C TRP A 96 4.93 9.78 -23.65
N GLY A 97 4.37 9.39 -24.81
CA GLY A 97 3.56 10.21 -25.69
C GLY A 97 2.05 10.26 -25.43
N HIS A 98 1.45 9.35 -24.65
CA HIS A 98 -0.02 9.31 -24.55
C HIS A 98 -0.53 9.34 -23.11
N ALA A 99 -1.41 10.32 -22.86
CA ALA A 99 -1.83 10.76 -21.54
C ALA A 99 -3.02 9.99 -20.98
N GLU A 100 -3.36 8.85 -21.54
CA GLU A 100 -4.68 8.24 -21.38
C GLU A 100 -4.65 6.98 -20.50
N GLN A 101 -3.46 6.45 -20.14
CA GLN A 101 -3.27 5.52 -19.00
C GLN A 101 -3.28 6.27 -17.64
N LYS A 102 -3.46 7.59 -17.65
CA LYS A 102 -3.39 8.51 -16.49
C LYS A 102 -4.71 8.57 -15.75
N THR A 103 -5.03 7.55 -14.96
CA THR A 103 -6.28 7.54 -14.21
C THR A 103 -6.08 7.23 -12.73
N GLU A 104 -6.64 8.10 -11.89
CA GLU A 104 -6.80 7.85 -10.45
C GLU A 104 -7.92 6.82 -10.18
N SER A 105 -8.63 6.36 -11.22
CA SER A 105 -9.69 5.37 -11.13
C SER A 105 -9.20 4.02 -10.62
N ASN A 106 -7.93 3.66 -10.89
CA ASN A 106 -7.35 2.36 -10.52
C ASN A 106 -6.76 2.36 -9.09
N MET A 107 -7.08 3.36 -8.27
CA MET A 107 -6.50 3.58 -6.95
C MET A 107 -7.55 3.35 -5.85
N HIS A 108 -7.49 2.22 -5.17
CA HIS A 108 -8.49 1.79 -4.19
C HIS A 108 -8.21 2.24 -2.74
N SER A 109 -7.05 2.84 -2.48
CA SER A 109 -6.75 3.47 -1.19
C SER A 109 -6.01 4.80 -1.32
N ALA A 110 -6.11 5.65 -0.30
CA ALA A 110 -5.25 6.82 -0.12
C ALA A 110 -3.97 6.49 0.65
N GLY A 111 -3.73 5.21 0.96
CA GLY A 111 -2.64 4.72 1.78
C GLY A 111 -3.10 3.96 3.02
N GLU A 112 -2.13 3.35 3.69
CA GLU A 112 -2.30 2.53 4.87
C GLU A 112 -1.26 2.91 5.93
N GLY A 113 -1.55 2.53 7.17
CA GLY A 113 -0.64 2.76 8.28
C GLY A 113 -1.04 2.01 9.54
N VAL A 114 -0.26 2.24 10.58
CA VAL A 114 -0.41 1.60 11.89
C VAL A 114 -0.60 2.67 12.95
N LEU A 115 -1.47 2.38 13.91
CA LEU A 115 -1.67 3.15 15.13
C LEU A 115 -1.18 2.32 16.31
N VAL A 116 -0.40 2.94 17.18
CA VAL A 116 0.08 2.33 18.42
C VAL A 116 -0.31 3.25 19.57
N LEU A 117 -1.34 2.86 20.33
CA LEU A 117 -1.71 3.51 21.59
C LEU A 117 -1.01 2.77 22.72
N THR A 118 -0.18 3.47 23.47
CA THR A 118 0.55 2.92 24.62
C THR A 118 0.20 3.65 25.90
N ASN A 119 0.30 2.95 27.02
CA ASN A 119 0.25 3.54 28.36
C ASN A 119 1.40 2.99 29.22
N VAL A 120 2.31 3.88 29.59
CA VAL A 120 3.55 3.56 30.30
C VAL A 120 3.67 4.44 31.53
N ASP A 121 3.63 3.85 32.72
CA ASP A 121 3.64 4.57 34.00
C ASP A 121 2.57 5.70 34.10
N GLY A 122 1.45 5.55 33.39
CA GLY A 122 0.37 6.55 33.31
C GLY A 122 0.50 7.56 32.16
N GLU A 123 1.64 7.59 31.45
CA GLU A 123 1.82 8.37 30.22
C GLU A 123 1.15 7.65 29.04
N LYS A 124 0.10 8.26 28.50
CA LYS A 124 -0.60 7.77 27.30
C LYS A 124 -0.06 8.47 26.06
N PHE A 125 0.29 7.70 25.03
CA PHE A 125 0.77 8.25 23.77
C PHE A 125 0.17 7.49 22.58
N VAL A 126 -0.04 8.20 21.46
CA VAL A 126 -0.52 7.62 20.20
C VAL A 126 0.50 7.91 19.12
N SER A 127 1.12 6.85 18.61
CA SER A 127 2.02 6.90 17.46
C SER A 127 1.26 6.47 16.21
N VAL A 128 1.37 7.21 15.12
CA VAL A 128 0.65 6.94 13.87
C VAL A 128 1.63 6.97 12.71
N THR A 129 1.62 5.97 11.84
CA THR A 129 2.47 5.94 10.63
C THR A 129 1.73 6.24 9.35
N GLY A 130 0.41 6.32 9.34
CA GLY A 130 -0.37 6.49 8.12
C GLY A 130 -1.86 6.66 8.40
N PRO A 131 -2.69 6.84 7.37
CA PRO A 131 -2.35 6.88 5.94
C PRO A 131 -1.81 8.24 5.47
N ARG A 132 -1.51 9.15 6.42
CA ARG A 132 -0.87 10.46 6.17
C ARG A 132 0.54 10.48 6.76
N THR A 133 1.12 11.65 6.97
CA THR A 133 2.44 11.80 7.59
C THR A 133 2.51 11.13 8.98
N PRO A 134 3.58 10.37 9.29
CA PRO A 134 3.80 9.82 10.61
C PRO A 134 3.91 10.88 11.70
N THR A 135 3.61 10.51 12.94
CA THR A 135 3.91 11.34 14.12
C THR A 135 5.42 11.46 14.32
N GLU A 136 5.87 12.54 14.95
CA GLU A 136 7.30 12.90 15.11
C GLU A 136 8.13 11.89 15.92
N ASP A 137 7.49 11.01 16.66
CA ASP A 137 8.11 9.95 17.46
C ASP A 137 8.33 8.64 16.68
N VAL A 138 7.83 8.55 15.44
CA VAL A 138 8.04 7.40 14.58
C VAL A 138 9.40 7.52 13.93
N GLU A 139 10.26 6.53 14.15
CA GLU A 139 11.64 6.54 13.68
C GLU A 139 11.94 5.26 12.87
N PRO A 140 12.50 5.35 11.66
CA PRO A 140 12.81 4.19 10.84
C PRO A 140 13.89 3.34 11.50
N GLN A 141 13.74 2.02 11.41
CA GLN A 141 14.70 1.03 11.88
C GLN A 141 15.17 0.15 10.72
N ILE A 142 16.37 -0.40 10.86
CA ILE A 142 16.94 -1.35 9.91
C ILE A 142 16.60 -2.74 10.42
N TYR A 143 15.84 -3.49 9.62
CA TYR A 143 15.53 -4.87 9.90
C TYR A 143 16.80 -5.73 9.85
N ASP A 144 17.05 -6.50 10.91
CA ASP A 144 18.22 -7.38 11.03
C ASP A 144 18.01 -8.68 10.26
N ILE A 145 17.90 -8.57 8.94
CA ILE A 145 17.51 -9.69 8.07
C ILE A 145 18.45 -10.89 8.15
N GLN A 146 19.74 -10.68 8.48
CA GLN A 146 20.75 -11.75 8.58
C GLN A 146 20.48 -12.73 9.72
N ASN A 147 19.81 -12.29 10.77
CA ASN A 147 19.53 -13.10 11.96
C ASN A 147 18.07 -13.57 12.00
N GLN A 148 17.40 -13.59 10.85
CA GLN A 148 15.97 -13.89 10.72
C GLN A 148 15.74 -15.02 9.70
N LYS A 149 14.52 -15.57 9.66
CA LYS A 149 14.17 -16.67 8.73
C LYS A 149 14.28 -16.25 7.26
N GLU A 150 14.10 -14.96 7.01
CA GLU A 150 14.18 -14.29 5.71
C GLU A 150 15.62 -14.17 5.18
N ALA A 151 16.64 -14.49 5.99
CA ALA A 151 18.05 -14.46 5.56
C ALA A 151 18.31 -15.35 4.34
N ALA A 152 17.62 -16.49 4.25
CA ALA A 152 17.78 -17.46 3.17
C ALA A 152 16.80 -17.25 2.01
N TRP A 153 16.02 -16.16 2.02
CA TRP A 153 15.06 -15.85 0.96
C TRP A 153 15.70 -15.02 -0.15
N GLY A 154 15.04 -15.03 -1.29
CA GLY A 154 15.38 -14.21 -2.44
C GLY A 154 16.37 -14.86 -3.39
N VAL A 155 16.27 -14.46 -4.65
CA VAL A 155 17.27 -14.65 -5.70
C VAL A 155 17.68 -13.29 -6.25
N GLN A 156 18.82 -13.24 -6.92
CA GLN A 156 19.26 -12.02 -7.58
C GLN A 156 18.48 -11.82 -8.89
N THR A 157 17.39 -11.04 -8.82
CA THR A 157 16.52 -10.82 -9.98
C THR A 157 17.06 -9.70 -10.88
N VAL A 158 17.36 -10.04 -12.14
CA VAL A 158 18.03 -9.16 -13.11
C VAL A 158 17.12 -8.84 -14.29
N VAL A 159 16.87 -7.56 -14.56
CA VAL A 159 15.99 -7.13 -15.65
C VAL A 159 16.42 -7.75 -17.00
N PRO A 160 15.53 -8.42 -17.73
CA PRO A 160 15.85 -9.03 -19.03
C PRO A 160 15.92 -7.97 -20.13
N ASP A 161 16.44 -8.34 -21.30
CA ASP A 161 16.67 -7.45 -22.44
C ASP A 161 15.43 -6.67 -22.91
N ARG A 162 14.23 -7.23 -22.69
CA ARG A 162 12.96 -6.58 -23.03
C ARG A 162 12.45 -5.59 -21.97
N GLY A 163 13.00 -5.63 -20.76
CA GLY A 163 12.58 -4.82 -19.63
C GLY A 163 13.22 -3.44 -19.61
N VAL A 164 12.82 -2.60 -18.64
CA VAL A 164 13.42 -1.27 -18.49
C VAL A 164 14.70 -1.31 -17.68
N ASN A 165 15.76 -0.79 -18.30
CA ASN A 165 17.15 -0.88 -17.87
C ASN A 165 17.62 -2.34 -17.73
N PRO A 166 17.73 -3.08 -18.86
CA PRO A 166 18.24 -4.45 -18.87
C PRO A 166 19.57 -4.60 -18.13
N GLY A 167 19.75 -5.74 -17.45
CA GLY A 167 20.94 -6.04 -16.68
C GLY A 167 20.97 -5.42 -15.27
N MET A 168 20.00 -4.57 -14.91
CA MET A 168 19.90 -4.03 -13.55
C MET A 168 19.37 -5.09 -12.58
N VAL A 169 19.98 -5.19 -11.40
CA VAL A 169 19.45 -5.97 -10.26
C VAL A 169 18.35 -5.17 -9.56
N LYS A 170 17.18 -5.76 -9.33
CA LYS A 170 16.03 -5.06 -8.72
C LYS A 170 15.84 -5.37 -7.25
N SER A 171 15.89 -6.64 -6.86
CA SER A 171 15.95 -7.05 -5.46
C SER A 171 17.14 -6.40 -4.75
N ASN A 172 16.97 -5.92 -3.51
CA ASN A 172 18.09 -5.44 -2.69
C ASN A 172 18.50 -6.45 -1.61
N TRP A 173 17.87 -7.63 -1.60
CA TRP A 173 18.25 -8.75 -0.76
C TRP A 173 18.04 -10.10 -1.45
N TRP A 174 19.00 -10.98 -1.24
CA TRP A 174 19.02 -12.40 -1.59
C TRP A 174 20.13 -13.06 -0.75
N ASP A 175 20.18 -14.40 -0.71
CA ASP A 175 21.29 -15.09 -0.02
C ASP A 175 22.66 -14.68 -0.60
N GLY A 176 23.52 -14.12 0.24
CA GLY A 176 24.81 -13.56 -0.14
C GLY A 176 24.83 -12.05 -0.47
N ALA A 177 23.69 -11.35 -0.41
CA ALA A 177 23.64 -9.90 -0.50
C ALA A 177 24.26 -9.23 0.74
N SER A 178 24.80 -8.02 0.55
CA SER A 178 25.23 -7.18 1.67
C SER A 178 24.00 -6.54 2.35
N PRO A 179 23.93 -6.53 3.69
CA PRO A 179 22.89 -5.80 4.39
C PRO A 179 22.86 -4.32 4.03
N GLN A 180 21.72 -3.69 4.25
CA GLN A 180 21.60 -2.25 4.07
C GLN A 180 22.54 -1.47 5.01
N SER A 181 22.81 -0.22 4.63
CA SER A 181 23.59 0.72 5.44
C SER A 181 23.10 0.78 6.89
N VAL A 182 24.02 0.94 7.83
CA VAL A 182 23.72 1.20 9.25
C VAL A 182 23.10 2.58 9.49
N ASP A 183 23.12 3.47 8.49
CA ASP A 183 22.45 4.76 8.54
C ASP A 183 20.94 4.59 8.32
N ARG A 184 20.18 4.66 9.42
CA ARG A 184 18.73 4.53 9.45
C ARG A 184 18.01 5.54 8.56
N THR A 185 18.58 6.74 8.37
CA THR A 185 17.95 7.81 7.58
C THR A 185 18.00 7.55 6.08
N GLN A 186 18.90 6.67 5.64
CA GLN A 186 19.06 6.25 4.24
C GLN A 186 18.50 4.85 3.98
N SER A 187 17.93 4.20 5.01
CA SER A 187 17.38 2.87 4.89
C SER A 187 16.17 2.84 3.95
N ARG A 188 16.14 1.85 3.07
CA ARG A 188 15.00 1.52 2.20
C ARG A 188 14.30 0.28 2.78
N PRO A 189 13.02 0.02 2.49
CA PRO A 189 12.49 -1.31 2.70
C PRO A 189 13.40 -2.37 2.03
N TYR A 190 13.55 -3.53 2.67
CA TYR A 190 14.09 -4.68 1.95
C TYR A 190 13.09 -5.09 0.88
N GLU A 191 13.59 -5.38 -0.31
CA GLU A 191 12.87 -5.84 -1.49
C GLU A 191 13.48 -7.19 -1.87
N ILE A 192 12.77 -8.26 -1.53
CA ILE A 192 13.17 -9.65 -1.73
C ILE A 192 12.34 -10.20 -2.88
N HIS A 193 13.00 -10.69 -3.92
CA HIS A 193 12.34 -11.35 -5.04
C HIS A 193 12.59 -12.85 -4.93
N ASN A 194 11.53 -13.60 -4.63
CA ASN A 194 11.50 -15.06 -4.63
C ASN A 194 11.08 -15.62 -6.00
N PHE A 195 11.07 -14.79 -7.03
CA PHE A 195 10.80 -15.12 -8.42
C PHE A 195 11.95 -14.64 -9.30
N ASP A 196 12.09 -15.27 -10.47
CA ASP A 196 12.93 -14.77 -11.55
C ASP A 196 12.09 -14.71 -12.83
N TYR A 197 12.56 -13.96 -13.82
CA TYR A 197 11.85 -13.70 -15.04
C TYR A 197 11.52 -14.97 -15.80
N SER A 198 10.25 -15.11 -16.21
CA SER A 198 9.71 -16.26 -16.95
C SER A 198 9.80 -17.61 -16.19
N ILE A 199 10.09 -17.60 -14.89
CA ILE A 199 10.24 -18.80 -14.07
C ILE A 199 9.28 -18.67 -12.88
N TYR A 200 8.56 -19.75 -12.57
CA TYR A 200 7.78 -19.83 -11.33
C TYR A 200 8.70 -19.65 -10.10
N PRO A 201 8.19 -19.12 -8.98
CA PRO A 201 8.99 -18.84 -7.79
C PRO A 201 9.89 -20.03 -7.39
N PRO A 202 11.24 -19.91 -7.46
CA PRO A 202 12.12 -20.98 -6.99
C PRO A 202 11.98 -21.23 -5.47
N VAL A 203 11.56 -20.22 -4.71
CA VAL A 203 11.27 -20.34 -3.28
C VAL A 203 9.76 -20.43 -3.10
N GLN A 204 9.28 -21.62 -2.71
CA GLN A 204 7.85 -21.94 -2.59
C GLN A 204 7.28 -21.70 -1.17
N THR A 205 8.14 -21.39 -0.19
CA THR A 205 7.76 -21.24 1.22
C THR A 205 7.64 -19.78 1.65
N ALA A 206 7.68 -18.83 0.71
CA ALA A 206 7.58 -17.40 0.96
C ALA A 206 6.72 -16.74 -0.12
N GLY A 207 6.26 -15.51 0.15
CA GLY A 207 5.65 -14.67 -0.89
C GLY A 207 6.60 -14.45 -2.05
N GLU A 208 6.06 -14.30 -3.26
CA GLU A 208 6.88 -14.14 -4.47
C GLU A 208 7.69 -12.85 -4.43
N GLU A 209 7.05 -11.76 -4.05
CA GLU A 209 7.71 -10.51 -3.73
C GLU A 209 7.47 -10.20 -2.26
N VAL A 210 8.54 -9.91 -1.52
CA VAL A 210 8.44 -9.56 -0.11
C VAL A 210 9.09 -8.21 0.13
N HIS A 211 8.32 -7.29 0.73
CA HIS A 211 8.81 -6.00 1.19
C HIS A 211 8.85 -5.98 2.71
N ILE A 212 10.01 -5.69 3.32
CA ILE A 212 10.16 -5.62 4.77
C ILE A 212 10.54 -4.19 5.19
N SER A 213 9.73 -3.62 6.08
CA SER A 213 9.95 -2.30 6.68
C SER A 213 9.86 -2.41 8.20
N GLN A 214 10.69 -1.65 8.92
CA GLN A 214 10.68 -1.63 10.38
C GLN A 214 10.80 -0.21 10.90
N TRP A 215 10.08 0.10 11.97
CA TRP A 215 10.15 1.39 12.67
C TRP A 215 9.91 1.22 14.16
N SER A 216 10.29 2.22 14.95
CA SER A 216 10.00 2.32 16.38
C SER A 216 9.04 3.46 16.66
N THR A 217 8.40 3.42 17.82
CA THR A 217 7.47 4.43 18.33
C THR A 217 7.98 5.05 19.64
N ARG A 218 7.27 6.07 20.16
CA ARG A 218 7.60 6.80 21.40
C ARG A 218 8.02 5.93 22.59
N HIS A 219 7.36 4.80 22.80
CA HIS A 219 7.59 3.92 23.97
C HIS A 219 8.27 2.60 23.58
N ASP A 220 9.18 2.65 22.60
CA ASP A 220 10.00 1.51 22.16
C ASP A 220 9.19 0.28 21.71
N VAL A 221 7.97 0.48 21.23
CA VAL A 221 7.29 -0.54 20.42
C VAL A 221 7.92 -0.50 19.04
N TRP A 222 8.59 -1.58 18.68
CA TRP A 222 9.09 -1.83 17.34
C TRP A 222 8.00 -2.51 16.54
N VAL A 223 7.78 -2.02 15.33
CA VAL A 223 6.81 -2.59 14.40
C VAL A 223 7.57 -3.08 13.18
N THR A 224 7.45 -4.38 12.89
CA THR A 224 7.94 -4.98 11.64
C THR A 224 6.74 -5.21 10.74
N ARG A 225 6.78 -4.67 9.52
CA ARG A 225 5.81 -4.97 8.47
C ARG A 225 6.50 -5.78 7.38
N LYS A 226 5.94 -6.95 7.08
CA LYS A 226 6.30 -7.77 5.93
C LYS A 226 5.11 -7.84 4.98
N ALA A 227 5.27 -7.33 3.78
CA ALA A 227 4.25 -7.37 2.75
C ALA A 227 4.60 -8.46 1.75
N HIS A 228 3.76 -9.49 1.64
CA HIS A 228 3.95 -10.64 0.77
C HIS A 228 2.99 -10.55 -0.41
N SER A 229 3.52 -10.42 -1.62
CA SER A 229 2.73 -10.57 -2.84
C SER A 229 2.71 -12.04 -3.25
N TYR A 230 1.58 -12.48 -3.79
CA TYR A 230 1.46 -13.78 -4.44
C TYR A 230 0.92 -13.56 -5.83
N SER A 231 1.30 -14.43 -6.75
CA SER A 231 0.72 -14.44 -8.08
C SER A 231 0.53 -15.85 -8.64
N HIS A 232 -0.71 -16.31 -8.68
CA HIS A 232 -1.13 -17.58 -9.26
C HIS A 232 -2.19 -17.43 -10.36
N GLN A 233 -1.99 -18.06 -11.54
CA GLN A 233 -2.84 -17.93 -12.74
C GLN A 233 -4.36 -18.09 -12.50
N ASP A 234 -4.74 -18.85 -11.46
CA ASP A 234 -6.12 -19.13 -11.10
C ASP A 234 -6.71 -18.23 -9.99
N PHE A 235 -5.90 -17.49 -9.23
CA PHE A 235 -6.30 -16.57 -8.15
C PHE A 235 -5.14 -15.63 -7.81
N ASP A 236 -5.00 -14.54 -8.54
CA ASP A 236 -3.66 -13.96 -8.76
C ASP A 236 -3.37 -12.66 -7.98
N ASP A 237 -4.39 -12.09 -7.33
CA ASP A 237 -4.36 -10.67 -7.04
C ASP A 237 -4.61 -10.33 -5.58
N PHE A 238 -3.66 -10.70 -4.74
CA PHE A 238 -3.66 -10.28 -3.35
C PHE A 238 -2.24 -10.09 -2.80
N PHE A 239 -2.17 -9.36 -1.70
CA PHE A 239 -1.01 -9.33 -0.84
C PHE A 239 -1.44 -9.57 0.60
N ILE A 240 -0.53 -10.10 1.40
CA ILE A 240 -0.72 -10.27 2.84
C ILE A 240 0.24 -9.32 3.55
N LEU A 241 -0.29 -8.53 4.49
CA LEU A 241 0.53 -7.73 5.40
C LEU A 241 0.63 -8.48 6.73
N GLU A 242 1.83 -8.96 7.04
CA GLU A 242 2.21 -9.42 8.38
C GLU A 242 2.71 -8.21 9.17
N LEU A 243 2.16 -8.01 10.37
CA LEU A 243 2.54 -6.95 11.29
C LEU A 243 2.93 -7.56 12.63
N GLU A 244 4.19 -7.38 13.01
CA GLU A 244 4.72 -7.81 14.29
C GLU A 244 4.92 -6.58 15.18
N PHE A 245 4.52 -6.68 16.45
CA PHE A 245 4.69 -5.64 17.45
C PHE A 245 5.55 -6.18 18.60
N GLU A 246 6.70 -5.55 18.84
CA GLU A 246 7.65 -5.99 19.85
C GLU A 246 7.95 -4.86 20.82
N ASN A 247 7.77 -5.09 22.13
CA ASN A 247 8.23 -4.16 23.15
C ASN A 247 9.73 -4.36 23.38
N ARG A 248 10.57 -3.47 22.83
CA ARG A 248 12.02 -3.46 23.07
C ARG A 248 12.44 -2.44 24.15
N GLY A 249 11.47 -1.76 24.74
CA GLY A 249 11.68 -0.85 25.85
C GLY A 249 12.01 -1.59 27.14
N ASN A 250 12.49 -0.84 28.13
CA ASN A 250 12.74 -1.35 29.48
C ASN A 250 11.52 -1.24 30.42
N LYS A 251 10.36 -0.83 29.90
CA LYS A 251 9.14 -0.61 30.68
C LYS A 251 8.01 -1.52 30.24
N GLN A 252 7.14 -1.86 31.18
CA GLN A 252 5.92 -2.59 30.90
C GLN A 252 4.93 -1.68 30.18
N LEU A 253 4.39 -2.18 29.08
CA LEU A 253 3.28 -1.56 28.37
C LEU A 253 1.97 -2.11 28.96
N ASN A 254 1.17 -1.26 29.60
CA ASN A 254 -0.14 -1.62 30.12
C ASN A 254 -1.21 -1.06 29.18
N ASP A 255 -2.34 -1.75 29.00
CA ASP A 255 -3.47 -1.26 28.19
C ASP A 255 -3.05 -0.68 26.82
N THR A 256 -2.20 -1.42 26.10
CA THR A 256 -1.70 -1.03 24.78
C THR A 256 -2.58 -1.60 23.68
N TYR A 257 -2.88 -0.79 22.68
CA TYR A 257 -3.73 -1.15 21.56
C TYR A 257 -3.03 -0.87 20.24
N PHE A 258 -3.17 -1.80 19.31
CA PHE A 258 -2.62 -1.71 17.97
C PHE A 258 -3.77 -1.61 16.97
N GLY A 259 -3.65 -0.70 16.01
CA GLY A 259 -4.65 -0.49 14.96
C GLY A 259 -4.01 -0.53 13.59
N VAL A 260 -4.71 -1.14 12.64
CA VAL A 260 -4.38 -1.05 11.21
C VAL A 260 -5.35 -0.08 10.56
N MET A 261 -4.82 0.90 9.86
CA MET A 261 -5.60 1.95 9.22
C MET A 261 -5.46 1.86 7.71
N ASN A 262 -6.58 2.00 7.02
CA ASN A 262 -6.65 2.12 5.58
C ASN A 262 -7.66 3.22 5.25
N THR A 263 -7.32 4.14 4.35
CA THR A 263 -8.31 5.03 3.74
C THR A 263 -8.72 4.47 2.40
N PHE A 264 -9.88 3.79 2.35
CA PHE A 264 -10.43 3.33 1.09
C PHE A 264 -10.88 4.51 0.22
N TYR A 265 -10.55 4.44 -1.06
CA TYR A 265 -11.26 5.17 -2.10
C TYR A 265 -12.30 4.24 -2.68
N VAL A 266 -13.57 4.58 -2.49
CA VAL A 266 -14.65 4.03 -3.30
C VAL A 266 -14.47 4.67 -4.68
N ASN A 267 -14.03 3.87 -5.65
CA ASN A 267 -13.71 4.40 -6.97
C ASN A 267 -14.97 4.99 -7.61
N ASN A 268 -14.76 6.02 -8.43
CA ASN A 268 -15.81 6.47 -9.34
C ASN A 268 -15.65 5.66 -10.62
N HIS A 269 -16.76 5.15 -11.16
CA HIS A 269 -16.94 4.60 -12.51
C HIS A 269 -15.65 4.44 -13.31
N GLY A 270 -15.14 3.22 -13.36
CA GLY A 270 -14.18 2.86 -14.38
C GLY A 270 -14.94 2.31 -15.55
N THR A 271 -15.75 3.12 -16.27
CA THR A 271 -16.53 2.62 -17.43
C THR A 271 -15.59 2.06 -18.48
N SER A 272 -15.31 0.76 -18.39
CA SER A 272 -14.86 -0.04 -19.51
C SER A 272 -16.13 -0.46 -20.23
N TYR A 273 -16.33 0.05 -21.45
CA TYR A 273 -17.46 -0.41 -22.22
C TYR A 273 -17.25 -1.89 -22.55
N ARG A 274 -18.28 -2.69 -22.29
CA ARG A 274 -18.29 -4.08 -22.68
C ARG A 274 -17.89 -4.20 -24.15
N TRP A 275 -16.95 -5.10 -24.46
CA TRP A 275 -16.42 -5.33 -25.80
C TRP A 275 -15.52 -4.23 -26.38
N GLY A 276 -14.59 -3.66 -25.60
CA GLY A 276 -13.50 -2.85 -26.17
C GLY A 276 -13.95 -1.53 -26.83
N HIS A 277 -15.16 -1.05 -26.51
CA HIS A 277 -15.73 0.20 -27.00
C HIS A 277 -15.24 1.42 -26.20
N GLU A 278 -13.95 1.53 -25.93
CA GLU A 278 -13.42 2.61 -25.10
C GLU A 278 -13.22 3.90 -25.90
N GLY A 279 -14.33 4.62 -26.10
CA GLY A 279 -14.27 6.06 -26.34
C GLY A 279 -13.79 6.71 -25.06
N GLY A 280 -12.57 7.26 -25.08
CA GLY A 280 -11.83 7.73 -23.91
C GLY A 280 -12.64 8.37 -22.77
N LEU A 281 -12.16 8.13 -21.55
CA LEU A 281 -12.56 8.72 -20.27
C LEU A 281 -13.73 9.69 -20.36
N VAL A 282 -14.91 9.25 -19.95
CA VAL A 282 -16.01 10.17 -19.87
C VAL A 282 -15.69 11.21 -18.80
N ARG A 283 -15.59 12.49 -19.21
CA ARG A 283 -15.48 13.65 -18.33
C ARG A 283 -16.81 13.93 -17.61
N TYR A 284 -17.44 12.92 -17.01
CA TYR A 284 -18.65 13.15 -16.23
C TYR A 284 -18.25 13.85 -14.93
N ARG A 285 -18.53 15.16 -14.89
CA ARG A 285 -18.64 15.90 -13.63
C ARG A 285 -19.59 15.15 -12.69
N ARG A 286 -19.05 14.40 -11.72
CA ARG A 286 -19.70 13.97 -10.47
C ARG A 286 -21.23 13.81 -10.59
N ALA A 287 -21.70 13.02 -11.55
CA ALA A 287 -23.13 12.81 -11.72
C ALA A 287 -23.57 11.76 -10.70
N PRO A 288 -24.66 11.97 -9.95
CA PRO A 288 -25.11 11.05 -8.90
C PRO A 288 -25.38 9.59 -9.33
N GLY A 289 -25.48 9.33 -10.64
CA GLY A 289 -25.70 8.00 -11.20
C GLY A 289 -24.44 7.15 -11.40
N GLY A 290 -23.23 7.70 -11.20
CA GLY A 290 -21.95 6.97 -11.31
C GLY A 290 -21.23 6.79 -9.96
N MET A 291 -22.03 6.72 -8.88
CA MET A 291 -21.64 6.43 -7.51
C MET A 291 -22.49 5.24 -7.00
N ASP A 292 -22.54 4.19 -7.79
CA ASP A 292 -23.19 2.91 -7.49
C ASP A 292 -22.26 1.94 -6.73
N ASP A 293 -20.95 2.24 -6.63
CA ASP A 293 -20.02 1.59 -5.72
C ASP A 293 -20.43 1.70 -4.24
N TRP A 294 -20.75 0.54 -3.68
CA TRP A 294 -21.05 0.33 -2.28
C TRP A 294 -19.80 -0.09 -1.53
N TYR A 295 -19.46 0.64 -0.48
CA TYR A 295 -18.64 0.10 0.58
C TYR A 295 -19.48 -0.80 1.49
N LYS A 296 -19.00 -2.02 1.73
CA LYS A 296 -19.66 -3.01 2.59
C LYS A 296 -18.70 -3.49 3.68
N TYR A 297 -19.26 -3.66 4.87
CA TYR A 297 -18.59 -4.28 6.01
C TYR A 297 -19.48 -5.38 6.58
N THR A 298 -18.91 -6.57 6.73
CA THR A 298 -19.66 -7.81 7.03
C THR A 298 -20.32 -7.86 8.40
N GLU A 299 -19.79 -7.14 9.40
CA GLU A 299 -20.41 -7.07 10.74
C GLU A 299 -21.33 -5.85 10.90
N SER A 300 -21.58 -5.08 9.83
CA SER A 300 -22.56 -4.01 9.88
C SER A 300 -23.97 -4.58 10.15
N PRO A 301 -24.80 -3.97 11.00
CA PRO A 301 -26.16 -4.47 11.29
C PRO A 301 -27.07 -4.61 10.07
N ASN A 302 -26.78 -3.87 8.99
CA ASN A 302 -27.49 -3.89 7.72
C ASN A 302 -26.71 -4.59 6.61
N PHE A 303 -25.71 -5.41 6.94
CA PHE A 303 -24.92 -6.12 5.96
C PHE A 303 -25.78 -7.04 5.10
N MET A 304 -25.72 -6.84 3.79
CA MET A 304 -26.26 -7.73 2.78
C MET A 304 -25.15 -8.01 1.78
N PRO A 305 -24.80 -9.29 1.52
CA PRO A 305 -23.82 -9.63 0.50
C PRO A 305 -24.31 -9.21 -0.88
N ASN A 306 -23.37 -9.10 -1.83
CA ASN A 306 -23.68 -8.91 -3.24
C ASN A 306 -24.74 -9.94 -3.67
N PRO A 307 -25.94 -9.52 -4.14
CA PRO A 307 -26.99 -10.43 -4.60
C PRO A 307 -26.55 -11.39 -5.71
N LEU A 308 -25.54 -11.02 -6.50
CA LEU A 308 -24.98 -11.83 -7.59
C LEU A 308 -23.99 -12.90 -7.08
N SER A 309 -23.49 -12.80 -5.85
CA SER A 309 -22.53 -13.75 -5.30
C SER A 309 -23.13 -15.13 -5.00
N GLY A 310 -24.47 -15.23 -4.90
CA GLY A 310 -25.14 -16.43 -4.39
C GLY A 310 -24.89 -16.70 -2.90
N LEU A 311 -24.22 -15.78 -2.20
CA LEU A 311 -23.92 -15.90 -0.78
C LEU A 311 -25.01 -15.22 0.07
N SER A 312 -25.14 -15.68 1.32
CA SER A 312 -26.06 -15.16 2.33
C SER A 312 -25.28 -14.51 3.48
N ALA A 313 -25.92 -13.59 4.20
CA ALA A 313 -25.29 -12.88 5.32
C ALA A 313 -24.75 -13.82 6.41
N SER A 314 -25.37 -15.00 6.61
CA SER A 314 -24.89 -16.00 7.57
C SER A 314 -23.51 -16.55 7.24
N GLN A 315 -23.12 -16.59 5.96
CA GLN A 315 -21.80 -17.07 5.52
C GLN A 315 -20.66 -16.08 5.83
N PHE A 316 -21.01 -14.87 6.26
CA PHE A 316 -20.08 -13.83 6.66
C PHE A 316 -20.04 -13.61 8.18
N GLN A 317 -20.85 -14.33 8.97
CA GLN A 317 -20.86 -14.20 10.42
C GLN A 317 -19.49 -14.44 11.02
N GLY A 318 -19.02 -13.49 11.82
CA GLY A 318 -17.72 -13.55 12.47
C GLY A 318 -16.56 -13.38 11.49
N LYS A 319 -16.79 -12.97 10.24
CA LYS A 319 -15.73 -12.56 9.31
C LYS A 319 -15.71 -11.03 9.29
N PHE A 320 -14.53 -10.42 9.29
CA PHE A 320 -14.34 -8.98 9.37
C PHE A 320 -13.85 -8.44 8.03
N ILE A 321 -14.70 -8.45 7.01
CA ILE A 321 -14.30 -8.14 5.63
C ILE A 321 -14.84 -6.77 5.25
N ASN A 322 -13.95 -5.94 4.73
CA ASN A 322 -14.27 -4.68 4.08
C ASN A 322 -14.14 -4.89 2.61
N TYR A 323 -15.16 -4.56 1.83
CA TYR A 323 -15.06 -4.67 0.39
C TYR A 323 -15.89 -3.61 -0.32
N GLN A 324 -15.52 -3.34 -1.56
CA GLN A 324 -16.24 -2.47 -2.47
C GLN A 324 -17.04 -3.32 -3.47
N TRP A 325 -18.18 -2.82 -3.94
CA TRP A 325 -19.03 -3.52 -4.91
C TRP A 325 -19.80 -2.50 -5.76
N ASP A 326 -19.74 -2.54 -7.09
CA ASP A 326 -20.32 -1.48 -7.95
C ASP A 326 -21.81 -1.60 -8.24
N GLY A 327 -22.48 -2.69 -7.83
CA GLY A 327 -23.94 -2.75 -7.95
C GLY A 327 -24.45 -3.03 -9.37
N ASN A 328 -23.62 -2.95 -10.41
CA ASN A 328 -24.03 -3.23 -11.77
C ASN A 328 -24.24 -4.73 -12.03
N THR A 329 -25.15 -4.99 -12.96
CA THR A 329 -25.45 -6.34 -13.45
C THR A 329 -24.61 -6.63 -14.69
N ASN A 330 -24.28 -7.90 -14.93
CA ASN A 330 -23.67 -8.37 -16.18
C ASN A 330 -24.52 -8.15 -17.46
N ALA A 331 -25.69 -7.51 -17.32
CA ALA A 331 -26.56 -7.10 -18.41
C ALA A 331 -26.46 -5.59 -18.69
N SER A 332 -25.70 -4.83 -17.89
CA SER A 332 -25.38 -3.43 -18.15
C SER A 332 -24.40 -3.31 -19.32
N PHE A 333 -24.47 -2.19 -20.05
CA PHE A 333 -23.54 -1.87 -21.13
C PHE A 333 -22.28 -1.18 -20.60
N GLU A 334 -22.47 -0.37 -19.55
CA GLU A 334 -21.46 0.08 -18.61
C GLU A 334 -21.18 -1.08 -17.63
N GLU A 335 -20.12 -1.85 -17.89
CA GLU A 335 -19.75 -3.04 -17.10
C GLU A 335 -18.30 -2.91 -16.61
N ASP A 336 -18.15 -2.66 -15.30
CA ASP A 336 -16.87 -2.47 -14.64
C ASP A 336 -16.45 -3.74 -13.85
N THR A 337 -17.07 -4.91 -14.16
CA THR A 337 -16.87 -6.19 -13.45
C THR A 337 -15.50 -6.84 -13.67
N GLY A 338 -14.64 -6.24 -14.50
CA GLY A 338 -13.29 -6.71 -14.76
C GLY A 338 -13.15 -7.64 -15.97
N ASP A 339 -14.02 -7.51 -16.98
CA ASP A 339 -14.02 -8.36 -18.17
C ASP A 339 -12.60 -8.48 -18.80
N PRO A 340 -12.22 -9.67 -19.30
CA PRO A 340 -10.93 -9.84 -19.96
C PRO A 340 -10.86 -9.06 -21.28
N TYR A 341 -9.68 -8.54 -21.59
CA TYR A 341 -9.38 -7.87 -22.86
C TYR A 341 -9.43 -8.88 -24.00
N TYR A 342 -10.22 -8.58 -25.04
CA TYR A 342 -10.25 -9.33 -26.28
C TYR A 342 -9.93 -8.40 -27.45
N ARG A 343 -8.81 -8.66 -28.14
CA ARG A 343 -8.33 -7.83 -29.24
C ARG A 343 -9.35 -7.74 -30.39
N ASP A 344 -10.07 -8.82 -30.65
CA ASP A 344 -11.05 -8.88 -31.75
C ASP A 344 -12.32 -8.04 -31.46
N LEU A 345 -12.48 -7.58 -30.22
CA LEU A 345 -13.55 -6.69 -29.79
C LEU A 345 -13.08 -5.22 -29.71
N GLU A 346 -11.78 -4.95 -29.84
CA GLU A 346 -11.25 -3.58 -29.84
C GLU A 346 -11.78 -2.80 -31.06
N ASN A 347 -12.39 -1.65 -30.83
CA ASN A 347 -12.86 -0.79 -31.91
C ASN A 347 -11.67 -0.29 -32.74
N GLY A 348 -11.61 -0.62 -34.03
CA GLY A 348 -10.55 -0.19 -34.95
C GLY A 348 -10.39 1.32 -35.17
N GLY A 349 -11.20 2.16 -34.50
CA GLY A 349 -11.05 3.61 -34.42
C GLY A 349 -11.15 4.20 -33.00
N GLY A 350 -11.16 3.37 -31.96
CA GLY A 350 -11.03 3.80 -30.57
C GLY A 350 -9.56 3.82 -30.22
N ASP A 351 -8.97 5.01 -30.07
CA ASP A 351 -7.60 5.13 -29.55
C ASP A 351 -7.62 4.76 -28.06
N PHE A 352 -7.43 3.47 -27.75
CA PHE A 352 -6.89 3.11 -26.46
C PHE A 352 -5.38 3.40 -26.52
N PRO A 353 -4.82 4.21 -25.61
CA PRO A 353 -3.42 4.62 -25.62
C PRO A 353 -2.48 3.40 -25.66
N ASN A 354 -1.85 3.16 -26.82
CA ASN A 354 -0.82 2.14 -27.01
C ASN A 354 -1.21 0.72 -26.53
N SER A 355 -2.47 0.32 -26.69
CA SER A 355 -3.00 -1.01 -26.33
C SER A 355 -2.59 -2.14 -27.29
N THR A 356 -1.99 -1.86 -28.44
CA THR A 356 -1.75 -2.85 -29.51
C THR A 356 -0.88 -4.06 -29.12
N ALA A 357 -0.28 -4.06 -27.92
CA ALA A 357 0.49 -5.15 -27.36
C ALA A 357 -0.08 -5.72 -26.04
N ARG A 358 -1.34 -5.46 -25.69
CA ARG A 358 -1.96 -6.03 -24.51
C ARG A 358 -2.23 -7.53 -24.75
N PRO A 359 -1.73 -8.43 -23.89
CA PRO A 359 -2.09 -9.83 -23.93
C PRO A 359 -3.61 -10.03 -23.80
N GLU A 360 -4.15 -10.86 -24.68
CA GLU A 360 -5.54 -11.30 -24.61
C GLU A 360 -5.82 -11.96 -23.26
N GLY A 361 -6.99 -11.68 -22.67
CA GLY A 361 -7.36 -12.15 -21.34
C GLY A 361 -7.04 -11.19 -20.18
N THR A 362 -6.33 -10.09 -20.41
CA THR A 362 -5.95 -9.15 -19.32
C THR A 362 -7.18 -8.38 -18.78
N PRO A 363 -7.42 -8.26 -17.46
CA PRO A 363 -8.58 -7.55 -16.90
C PRO A 363 -8.66 -6.08 -17.32
N ILE A 364 -9.73 -5.64 -18.00
CA ILE A 364 -9.84 -4.25 -18.54
C ILE A 364 -10.43 -3.24 -17.56
N ALA A 365 -11.19 -3.71 -16.57
CA ALA A 365 -11.88 -2.86 -15.62
C ALA A 365 -11.27 -2.93 -14.22
N LEU A 366 -11.72 -2.02 -13.37
CA LEU A 366 -11.43 -2.00 -11.95
C LEU A 366 -11.99 -3.26 -11.28
N ALA A 367 -11.14 -4.15 -10.75
CA ALA A 367 -11.65 -5.18 -9.86
C ALA A 367 -11.94 -4.63 -8.47
N TYR A 368 -12.95 -5.20 -7.84
CA TYR A 368 -13.30 -4.88 -6.47
C TYR A 368 -12.22 -5.31 -5.50
N GLN A 369 -11.86 -4.39 -4.64
CA GLN A 369 -10.98 -4.69 -3.54
C GLN A 369 -11.75 -5.16 -2.31
N PHE A 370 -11.17 -6.14 -1.62
CA PHE A 370 -11.45 -6.38 -0.21
C PHE A 370 -10.19 -6.34 0.66
N MET A 371 -10.38 -6.08 1.95
CA MET A 371 -9.38 -6.24 3.00
C MET A 371 -10.03 -6.98 4.16
N ALA A 372 -9.34 -7.99 4.67
CA ALA A 372 -9.78 -8.75 5.83
C ALA A 372 -8.59 -9.03 6.75
N PRO A 373 -8.76 -8.96 8.07
CA PRO A 373 -7.77 -9.46 9.00
C PRO A 373 -7.82 -11.00 8.98
N LEU A 374 -6.65 -11.64 8.85
CA LEU A 374 -6.54 -13.09 8.66
C LEU A 374 -6.18 -13.82 9.96
N ALA A 375 -5.30 -13.26 10.80
CA ALA A 375 -4.75 -13.90 11.99
C ALA A 375 -4.67 -12.92 13.17
N PHE A 376 -5.73 -12.85 13.98
CA PHE A 376 -5.86 -11.84 15.03
C PHE A 376 -6.60 -12.32 16.28
N ARG A 377 -7.10 -13.57 16.30
CA ARG A 377 -7.87 -14.15 17.42
C ARG A 377 -7.58 -15.64 17.54
N ASN A 378 -7.98 -16.22 18.67
CA ASN A 378 -7.73 -17.61 19.02
C ASN A 378 -8.90 -18.58 18.76
N ALA A 379 -9.97 -18.13 18.12
CA ALA A 379 -11.09 -18.97 17.75
C ALA A 379 -11.89 -18.38 16.59
N GLY A 380 -12.69 -19.22 15.91
CA GLY A 380 -13.63 -18.78 14.87
C GLY A 380 -13.13 -18.99 13.44
N PRO A 381 -13.73 -18.31 12.44
CA PRO A 381 -13.48 -18.56 11.03
C PRO A 381 -12.18 -17.94 10.47
N SER A 382 -11.38 -17.25 11.29
CA SER A 382 -10.04 -16.76 10.91
C SER A 382 -8.95 -17.71 11.39
N HIS A 383 -7.68 -17.43 11.04
CA HIS A 383 -6.54 -18.16 11.60
C HIS A 383 -6.65 -18.18 13.12
N THR A 384 -6.45 -19.38 13.66
CA THR A 384 -6.52 -19.64 15.08
C THR A 384 -5.09 -19.79 15.58
N PHE A 385 -4.75 -18.98 16.58
CA PHE A 385 -3.45 -19.03 17.24
C PHE A 385 -3.13 -20.46 17.70
N ASN A 386 -1.97 -20.99 17.29
CA ASN A 386 -1.61 -22.40 17.47
C ASN A 386 -0.16 -22.59 17.96
N ALA A 387 0.25 -23.84 18.14
CA ALA A 387 1.58 -24.17 18.68
C ALA A 387 2.75 -23.73 17.78
N ALA A 388 2.55 -23.61 16.47
CA ALA A 388 3.56 -23.09 15.56
C ALA A 388 3.76 -21.58 15.77
N ASP A 389 2.66 -20.82 15.94
CA ASP A 389 2.74 -19.38 16.21
C ASP A 389 3.48 -19.12 17.54
N ALA A 390 3.17 -19.90 18.58
CA ALA A 390 3.88 -19.83 19.86
C ALA A 390 5.37 -20.21 19.76
N ALA A 391 5.70 -21.17 18.89
CA ALA A 391 7.09 -21.56 18.64
C ALA A 391 7.89 -20.47 17.91
N GLU A 392 7.22 -19.60 17.15
CA GLU A 392 7.79 -18.38 16.56
C GLU A 392 7.87 -17.21 17.55
N GLY A 393 7.42 -17.40 18.80
CA GLY A 393 7.49 -16.39 19.86
C GLY A 393 6.33 -15.39 19.87
N PHE A 394 5.30 -15.61 19.04
CA PHE A 394 4.11 -14.79 19.08
C PHE A 394 3.31 -15.02 20.37
N VAL A 395 2.53 -14.01 20.76
CA VAL A 395 1.66 -14.06 21.94
C VAL A 395 0.22 -14.11 21.48
N ASP A 396 -0.57 -14.97 22.13
CA ASP A 396 -2.00 -15.12 21.84
C ASP A 396 -2.73 -13.77 22.03
N PRO A 397 -3.34 -13.18 20.99
CA PRO A 397 -4.10 -11.95 21.10
C PRO A 397 -5.22 -12.06 22.14
N GLN A 398 -5.34 -11.04 22.99
CA GLN A 398 -6.38 -10.99 24.03
C GLN A 398 -7.54 -10.08 23.59
N GLY A 399 -8.76 -10.59 23.70
CA GLY A 399 -9.99 -9.87 23.36
C GLY A 399 -10.42 -10.02 21.90
N ASP A 400 -11.65 -9.61 21.60
CA ASP A 400 -12.12 -9.48 20.22
C ASP A 400 -11.56 -8.20 19.60
N PRO A 401 -11.22 -8.16 18.30
CA PRO A 401 -10.84 -6.91 17.66
C PRO A 401 -11.96 -5.91 17.75
N LEU A 402 -11.59 -4.74 18.21
CA LEU A 402 -12.41 -3.56 18.07
C LEU A 402 -12.24 -3.02 16.65
N SER A 403 -13.00 -3.55 15.70
CA SER A 403 -13.17 -2.91 14.39
C SER A 403 -14.19 -1.77 14.55
N HIS A 404 -13.71 -0.54 14.57
CA HIS A 404 -14.55 0.66 14.57
C HIS A 404 -14.46 1.35 13.22
N TRP A 405 -15.62 1.63 12.62
CA TRP A 405 -15.72 2.37 11.37
C TRP A 405 -16.20 3.79 11.64
N TYR A 406 -15.50 4.75 11.07
CA TYR A 406 -15.92 6.15 11.03
C TYR A 406 -16.13 6.54 9.58
N THR A 407 -17.37 6.85 9.20
CA THR A 407 -17.63 7.49 7.91
C THR A 407 -17.12 8.92 7.97
N ALA A 408 -16.12 9.26 7.15
CA ALA A 408 -15.81 10.66 6.88
C ALA A 408 -16.94 11.22 6.00
N ILE A 409 -17.87 11.94 6.63
CA ILE A 409 -18.96 12.61 5.90
C ILE A 409 -18.32 13.71 5.05
N GLN A 410 -18.43 13.59 3.73
CA GLN A 410 -18.15 14.70 2.83
C GLN A 410 -19.06 15.86 3.26
N ARG A 411 -18.48 17.00 3.63
CA ARG A 411 -19.27 18.21 3.83
C ARG A 411 -20.01 18.46 2.51
N ALA A 412 -21.33 18.30 2.54
CA ALA A 412 -22.19 18.83 1.50
C ALA A 412 -21.83 20.31 1.33
N ASP A 413 -21.62 20.65 0.07
CA ASP A 413 -21.07 21.88 -0.49
C ASP A 413 -21.40 23.17 0.30
N ARG A 414 -20.39 24.03 0.44
CA ARG A 414 -20.60 25.47 0.67
C ARG A 414 -20.68 26.19 -0.66
#